data_AF-A0A815NNI1-F1
#
_entry.id   AF-A0A815NNI1-F1
#
_cell.length_a   1.000
_cell.length_b   1.000
_cell.length_c   1.000
_cell.angle_alpha   90.00
_cell.angle_beta   90.00
_cell.angle_gamma   90.00
#
_symmetry.space_group_name_H-M   'P 1'
#
loop_
_entity.id
_entity.type
_entity.pdbx_description
1 polymer ?
#
loop_
_entity_poly.entity_id
_entity_poly.type
_entity_poly.pdbx_seq_one_letter_code
_entity_poly.pdbx_strand_id
1 'polypeptide(L)'
;VAEIEELELEYLFNYIRYLKTFPKYADMTEEEILREVESDPHTLRQRTKEILKGKMSDSYAAYIAKYPIKKQRRREHPTSPNKYRKCSRRCFDGQLRTWRRNLHQFDENNEYNKQELTDTIEINNINELNQPTLTT
;
A
#
# COMPACT_ATOMS: atom_id res chain seq x y z
N VAL A 1 6.24 17.27 19.41
CA VAL A 1 4.93 16.61 19.21
C VAL A 1 3.98 17.53 18.44
N ALA A 2 3.76 18.77 18.89
CA ALA A 2 2.97 19.78 18.17
C ALA A 2 3.44 20.01 16.71
N GLU A 3 4.74 20.13 16.49
CA GLU A 3 5.33 20.34 15.15
C GLU A 3 5.08 19.15 14.17
N ILE A 4 4.99 17.93 14.69
CA ILE A 4 4.67 16.74 13.86
C ILE A 4 3.19 16.73 13.48
N GLU A 5 2.31 17.15 14.39
CA GLU A 5 0.87 17.23 14.11
C GLU A 5 0.55 18.36 13.13
N GLU A 6 1.24 19.50 13.24
CA GLU A 6 1.13 20.61 12.29
C GLU A 6 1.60 20.21 10.89
N LEU A 7 2.71 19.48 10.78
CA LEU A 7 3.16 18.93 9.49
C LEU A 7 2.15 17.92 8.91
N GLU A 8 1.59 17.01 9.70
CA GLU A 8 0.60 16.05 9.20
C GLU A 8 -0.70 16.75 8.75
N LEU A 9 -1.11 17.84 9.42
CA LEU A 9 -2.22 18.68 8.99
C LEU A 9 -1.92 19.38 7.65
N GLU A 10 -0.76 20.02 7.52
CA GLU A 10 -0.35 20.67 6.27
C GLU A 10 -0.31 19.67 5.10
N TYR A 11 0.21 18.47 5.35
CA TYR A 11 0.20 17.40 4.36
C TYR A 11 -1.23 16.95 3.97
N LEU A 12 -2.16 16.87 4.92
CA LEU A 12 -3.56 16.56 4.64
C LEU A 12 -4.22 17.67 3.82
N PHE A 13 -3.97 18.94 4.14
CA PHE A 13 -4.47 20.07 3.34
C PHE A 13 -3.94 20.08 1.91
N ASN A 14 -2.65 19.82 1.74
CA ASN A 14 -2.06 19.65 0.40
C ASN A 14 -2.69 18.49 -0.36
N TYR A 15 -3.02 17.39 0.34
CA TYR A 15 -3.72 16.27 -0.26
C TYR A 15 -5.15 16.63 -0.69
N ILE A 16 -5.90 17.37 0.12
CA ILE A 16 -7.25 17.88 -0.24
C ILE A 16 -7.17 18.80 -1.45
N ARG A 17 -6.22 19.74 -1.46
CA ARG A 17 -5.97 20.63 -2.60
C ARG A 17 -5.65 19.83 -3.87
N TYR A 18 -4.83 18.79 -3.75
CA TYR A 18 -4.56 17.86 -4.84
C TYR A 18 -5.82 17.15 -5.31
N LEU A 19 -6.70 16.70 -4.41
CA LEU A 19 -7.95 16.03 -4.80
C LEU A 19 -8.87 16.95 -5.62
N LYS A 20 -8.94 18.25 -5.30
CA LYS A 20 -9.73 19.23 -6.07
C LYS A 20 -9.30 19.38 -7.53
N THR A 21 -8.11 18.89 -7.91
CA THR A 21 -7.68 18.85 -9.32
C THR A 21 -8.40 17.79 -10.15
N PHE A 22 -9.07 16.83 -9.51
CA PHE A 22 -9.83 15.79 -10.21
C PHE A 22 -11.30 16.22 -10.34
N PRO A 23 -11.94 15.98 -11.50
CA PRO A 23 -13.33 16.39 -11.74
C PRO A 23 -14.32 15.93 -10.67
N LYS A 24 -14.11 14.75 -10.07
CA LYS A 24 -14.95 14.21 -8.99
C LYS A 24 -15.03 15.14 -7.77
N TYR A 25 -13.93 15.81 -7.43
CA TYR A 25 -13.82 16.61 -6.20
C TYR A 25 -13.78 18.12 -6.47
N ALA A 26 -13.86 18.54 -7.73
CA ALA A 26 -13.70 19.94 -8.12
C ALA A 26 -14.73 20.87 -7.46
N ASP A 27 -15.98 20.41 -7.39
CA ASP A 27 -17.11 21.18 -6.84
C ASP A 27 -17.41 20.85 -5.37
N MET A 28 -16.68 19.91 -4.77
CA MET A 28 -16.88 19.52 -3.37
C MET A 28 -16.24 20.52 -2.41
N THR A 29 -16.92 20.78 -1.29
CA THR A 29 -16.31 21.57 -0.21
C THR A 29 -15.18 20.81 0.48
N GLU A 30 -14.33 21.51 1.24
CA GLU A 30 -13.24 20.85 1.95
C GLU A 30 -13.76 19.90 3.03
N GLU A 31 -14.86 20.26 3.69
CA GLU A 31 -15.54 19.44 4.69
C GLU A 31 -16.14 18.17 4.08
N GLU A 32 -16.60 18.24 2.83
CA GLU A 32 -17.08 17.07 2.08
C GLU A 32 -15.93 16.16 1.69
N ILE A 33 -14.81 16.72 1.22
CA ILE A 33 -13.62 15.93 0.88
C ILE A 33 -13.01 15.29 2.13
N LEU A 34 -12.97 16.01 3.26
CA LEU A 34 -12.52 15.49 4.54
C LEU A 34 -13.30 14.25 4.98
N ARG A 35 -14.60 14.20 4.69
CA ARG A 35 -15.44 13.02 4.97
C ARG A 35 -15.08 11.81 4.11
N GLU A 36 -14.51 12.01 2.92
CA GLU A 36 -14.11 10.96 1.97
C GLU A 36 -12.68 10.43 2.19
N VAL A 37 -11.87 11.10 3.01
CA VAL A 37 -10.47 10.74 3.28
C VAL A 37 -10.26 10.26 4.71
N GLU A 38 -9.13 9.60 4.94
CA GLU A 38 -8.64 9.33 6.28
C GLU A 38 -8.00 10.61 6.84
N SER A 39 -8.59 11.15 7.91
CA SER A 39 -8.14 12.38 8.56
C SER A 39 -7.76 12.18 10.02
N ASP A 40 -7.98 10.99 10.61
CA ASP A 40 -7.63 10.73 12.01
C ASP A 40 -6.09 10.76 12.19
N PRO A 41 -5.54 11.71 12.98
CA PRO A 41 -4.10 11.84 13.17
C PRO A 41 -3.46 10.58 13.74
N HIS A 42 -4.15 9.85 14.61
CA HIS A 42 -3.61 8.61 15.18
C HIS A 42 -3.44 7.55 14.09
N THR A 43 -4.47 7.31 13.29
CA THR A 43 -4.45 6.38 12.15
C THR A 43 -3.39 6.78 11.13
N LEU A 44 -3.33 8.05 10.74
CA LEU A 44 -2.31 8.54 9.78
C LEU A 44 -0.89 8.32 10.28
N ARG A 45 -0.60 8.59 11.56
CA ARG A 45 0.72 8.30 12.16
C ARG A 45 1.07 6.82 12.10
N GLN A 46 0.14 5.93 12.44
CA GLN A 46 0.38 4.49 12.37
C GLN A 46 0.63 4.03 10.93
N ARG A 47 -0.19 4.51 9.97
CA ARG A 47 -0.01 4.22 8.54
C ARG A 47 1.33 4.73 8.02
N THR A 48 1.73 5.95 8.38
CA THR A 48 3.06 6.52 8.07
C THR A 48 4.16 5.61 8.59
N LYS A 49 4.11 5.22 9.88
CA LYS A 49 5.10 4.34 10.50
C LYS A 49 5.24 3.00 9.76
N GLU A 50 4.12 2.38 9.41
CA GLU A 50 4.15 1.11 8.67
C GLU A 50 4.67 1.26 7.23
N ILE A 51 4.35 2.36 6.55
CA ILE A 51 4.92 2.66 5.23
C ILE A 51 6.43 2.87 5.34
N LEU A 52 6.90 3.62 6.34
CA LEU A 52 8.33 3.87 6.56
C LEU A 52 9.12 2.58 6.77
N LYS A 53 8.59 1.62 7.54
CA LYS A 53 9.22 0.29 7.69
C LYS A 53 9.51 -0.39 6.35
N GLY A 54 8.55 -0.32 5.42
CA GLY A 54 8.76 -0.87 4.07
C GLY A 54 9.74 -0.06 3.23
N LYS A 55 9.81 1.27 3.42
CA LYS A 55 10.78 2.12 2.72
C LYS A 55 12.21 1.99 3.24
N MET A 56 12.38 1.53 4.47
CA MET A 56 13.69 1.29 5.09
C MET A 56 14.30 -0.06 4.70
N SER A 57 13.60 -0.91 3.94
CA SER A 57 14.13 -2.22 3.56
C SER A 57 15.13 -2.13 2.41
N ASP A 58 16.08 -3.07 2.38
CA ASP A 58 17.06 -3.19 1.28
C ASP A 58 16.37 -3.43 -0.06
N SER A 59 15.29 -4.21 -0.07
CA SER A 59 14.46 -4.44 -1.25
C SER A 59 13.84 -3.16 -1.82
N TYR A 60 13.45 -2.20 -0.96
CA TYR A 60 12.99 -0.89 -1.40
C TYR A 60 14.15 -0.03 -1.92
N ALA A 61 15.30 -0.06 -1.26
CA ALA A 61 16.49 0.64 -1.71
C ALA A 61 16.91 0.17 -3.13
N ALA A 62 16.97 -1.14 -3.36
CA ALA A 62 17.25 -1.74 -4.65
C ALA A 62 16.20 -1.36 -5.71
N TYR A 63 14.91 -1.40 -5.35
CA TYR A 63 13.83 -0.96 -6.23
C TYR A 63 13.98 0.50 -6.70
N ILE A 64 14.29 1.42 -5.77
CA ILE A 64 14.47 2.84 -6.09
C ILE A 64 15.76 3.08 -6.88
N ALA A 65 16.85 2.35 -6.59
CA ALA A 65 18.08 2.41 -7.37
C ALA A 65 17.86 1.96 -8.83
N LYS A 66 17.05 0.92 -9.05
CA LYS A 66 16.69 0.42 -10.38
C LYS A 66 15.71 1.33 -11.12
N TYR A 67 14.76 1.93 -10.42
CA TYR A 67 13.74 2.83 -10.99
C TYR A 67 13.69 4.20 -10.27
N PRO A 68 14.73 5.03 -10.43
CA PRO A 68 14.86 6.29 -9.70
C PRO A 68 13.78 7.30 -10.13
N ILE A 69 13.43 7.32 -11.41
CA ILE A 69 12.46 8.27 -11.95
C ILE A 69 11.07 7.65 -11.94
N LYS A 70 10.08 8.36 -11.37
CA LYS A 70 8.68 7.90 -11.28
C LYS A 70 8.10 7.45 -12.63
N LYS A 71 8.44 8.12 -13.75
CA LYS A 71 7.94 7.79 -15.10
C LYS A 71 8.41 6.44 -15.64
N GLN A 72 9.47 5.85 -15.05
CA GLN A 72 9.97 4.52 -15.42
C GLN A 72 9.19 3.41 -14.71
N ARG A 73 8.37 3.75 -13.70
CA ARG A 73 7.63 2.77 -12.91
C ARG A 73 6.38 2.34 -13.65
N ARG A 74 6.24 1.03 -13.86
CA ARG A 74 5.10 0.44 -14.57
C ARG A 74 3.96 0.15 -13.58
N ARG A 75 2.77 -0.17 -14.11
CA ARG A 75 1.56 -0.42 -13.30
C ARG A 75 1.73 -1.63 -12.36
N GLU A 76 2.53 -2.59 -12.77
CA GLU A 76 2.88 -3.81 -12.03
C GLU A 76 3.94 -3.57 -10.94
N HIS A 77 4.60 -2.42 -10.93
CA HIS A 77 5.60 -2.13 -9.90
C HIS A 77 4.93 -1.83 -8.54
N PRO A 78 5.60 -2.19 -7.43
CA PRO A 78 5.08 -1.94 -6.11
C PRO A 78 4.88 -0.44 -5.88
N THR A 79 3.66 -0.09 -5.50
CA THR A 79 3.27 1.27 -5.13
C THR A 79 2.94 1.29 -3.64
N SER A 80 3.53 2.22 -2.90
CA SER A 80 3.26 2.37 -1.48
C SER A 80 1.77 2.68 -1.25
N PRO A 81 1.11 2.05 -0.27
CA PRO A 81 -0.28 2.33 0.05
C PRO A 81 -0.50 3.82 0.34
N ASN A 82 -1.64 4.35 -0.09
CA ASN A 82 -2.01 5.74 0.20
C ASN A 82 -2.58 5.83 1.63
N LYS A 83 -1.85 6.51 2.54
CA LYS A 83 -2.27 6.64 3.94
C LYS A 83 -3.57 7.46 4.13
N TYR A 84 -3.92 8.33 3.19
CA TYR A 84 -5.13 9.18 3.26
C TYR A 84 -6.36 8.52 2.66
N ARG A 85 -6.24 7.35 2.02
CA ARG A 85 -7.40 6.65 1.48
C ARG A 85 -8.24 6.09 2.63
N LYS A 86 -9.52 6.42 2.66
CA LYS A 86 -10.45 5.85 3.64
C LYS A 86 -10.65 4.36 3.36
N CYS A 87 -10.34 3.51 4.34
CA CYS A 87 -10.55 2.06 4.26
C CYS A 87 -10.50 1.43 5.66
N SER A 88 -11.00 0.20 5.79
CA SER A 88 -10.87 -0.56 7.04
C SER A 88 -9.41 -0.88 7.37
N ARG A 89 -9.11 -1.13 8.66
CA ARG A 89 -7.78 -1.54 9.10
C ARG A 89 -7.25 -2.76 8.34
N ARG A 90 -8.08 -3.79 8.18
CA ARG A 90 -7.71 -5.03 7.46
C ARG A 90 -7.43 -4.77 5.98
N CYS A 91 -8.17 -3.86 5.35
CA CYS A 91 -7.92 -3.46 3.96
C CYS A 91 -6.55 -2.77 3.82
N PHE A 92 -6.20 -1.87 4.74
CA PHE A 92 -4.89 -1.22 4.74
C PHE A 92 -3.75 -2.22 4.99
N ASP A 93 -3.91 -3.10 5.97
CA ASP A 93 -2.91 -4.14 6.29
C ASP A 93 -2.69 -5.08 5.09
N GLY A 94 -3.76 -5.43 4.34
CA GLY A 94 -3.65 -6.21 3.11
C GLY A 94 -2.86 -5.50 2.01
N GLN A 95 -3.06 -4.20 1.84
CA GLN A 95 -2.27 -3.38 0.90
C GLN A 95 -0.80 -3.34 1.31
N LEU A 96 -0.50 -3.14 2.61
CA LEU A 96 0.87 -3.17 3.13
C LEU A 96 1.56 -4.51 2.88
N ARG A 97 0.89 -5.63 3.18
CA ARG A 97 1.45 -6.97 2.96
C ARG A 97 1.78 -7.20 1.49
N THR A 98 0.83 -6.87 0.60
CA THR A 98 1.03 -7.02 -0.85
C THR A 98 2.17 -6.15 -1.34
N TRP A 99 2.21 -4.88 -0.90
CA TRP A 99 3.26 -3.94 -1.28
C TRP A 99 4.65 -4.43 -0.85
N ARG A 100 4.81 -4.87 0.41
CA ARG A 100 6.08 -5.38 0.93
C ARG A 100 6.52 -6.66 0.23
N ARG A 101 5.60 -7.61 0.02
CA ARG A 101 5.88 -8.83 -0.77
C ARG A 101 6.40 -8.47 -2.16
N ASN A 102 5.74 -7.55 -2.85
CA ASN A 102 6.13 -7.12 -4.18
C ASN A 102 7.45 -6.34 -4.21
N LEU A 103 7.97 -5.84 -3.07
CA LEU A 103 9.30 -5.23 -3.03
C LEU A 103 10.41 -6.29 -3.07
N HIS A 104 10.19 -7.46 -2.46
CA HIS A 104 11.19 -8.53 -2.42
C HIS A 104 11.57 -9.09 -3.78
N GLN A 105 10.79 -8.84 -4.84
CA GLN A 105 11.19 -9.18 -6.22
C GLN A 105 12.43 -8.41 -6.70
N PHE A 106 12.83 -7.34 -6.02
CA PHE A 106 13.99 -6.51 -6.36
C PHE A 106 15.21 -6.78 -5.49
N ASP A 107 15.12 -7.74 -4.57
CA ASP A 107 16.23 -8.16 -3.73
C ASP A 107 16.79 -9.49 -4.25
N GLU A 108 17.93 -9.41 -4.94
CA GLU A 108 18.59 -10.55 -5.60
C GLU A 108 19.12 -11.59 -4.58
N ASN A 109 19.32 -11.18 -3.32
CA ASN A 109 19.83 -12.05 -2.24
C ASN A 109 18.72 -12.71 -1.43
N ASN A 110 17.44 -12.54 -1.81
CA ASN A 110 16.33 -12.97 -1.00
C ASN A 110 15.99 -14.46 -1.21
N GLU A 111 16.65 -15.35 -0.45
CA GLU A 111 16.36 -16.80 -0.44
C GLU A 111 14.89 -17.13 -0.06
N TYR A 112 14.16 -16.24 0.61
CA TYR A 112 12.76 -16.45 1.00
C TYR A 112 11.79 -16.57 -0.19
N ASN A 113 12.14 -16.10 -1.39
CA ASN A 113 11.28 -16.19 -2.58
C ASN A 113 11.13 -17.62 -3.13
N LYS A 114 11.96 -18.60 -2.71
CA LYS A 114 11.78 -20.00 -3.13
C LYS A 114 10.74 -20.74 -2.27
N GLN A 115 10.62 -20.42 -0.98
CA GLN A 115 9.81 -21.20 -0.04
C GLN A 115 8.33 -20.77 0.01
N GLU A 116 8.00 -19.46 -0.01
CA GLU A 116 6.58 -19.06 -0.02
C GLU A 116 5.86 -19.40 -1.35
N LEU A 117 6.61 -19.49 -2.46
CA LEU A 117 6.07 -19.89 -3.75
C LEU A 117 5.78 -21.40 -3.80
N THR A 118 6.61 -22.25 -3.17
CA THR A 118 6.31 -23.69 -3.02
C THR A 118 5.12 -23.91 -2.11
N ASP A 119 5.05 -23.21 -0.99
CA ASP A 119 4.00 -23.40 0.02
C ASP A 119 2.62 -22.95 -0.50
N THR A 120 2.57 -21.91 -1.34
CA THR A 120 1.31 -21.46 -1.98
C THR A 120 0.85 -22.36 -3.13
N ILE A 121 1.78 -22.96 -3.87
CA ILE A 121 1.45 -23.96 -4.92
C ILE A 121 0.93 -25.25 -4.27
N GLU A 122 1.52 -25.69 -3.15
CA GLU A 122 1.08 -26.89 -2.41
C GLU A 122 -0.34 -26.71 -1.84
N ILE A 123 -0.66 -25.56 -1.23
CA ILE A 123 -2.00 -25.28 -0.68
C ILE A 123 -3.07 -25.27 -1.77
N ASN A 124 -2.77 -24.74 -2.96
CA ASN A 124 -3.73 -24.68 -4.06
C ASN A 124 -3.99 -26.07 -4.68
N ASN A 125 -2.96 -26.92 -4.80
CA ASN A 125 -3.10 -28.30 -5.28
C ASN A 125 -3.92 -29.19 -4.33
N ILE A 126 -3.84 -28.96 -3.01
CA ILE A 126 -4.65 -29.70 -2.01
C ILE A 126 -6.14 -29.33 -2.09
N ASN A 127 -6.46 -28.10 -2.48
CA ASN A 127 -7.85 -27.63 -2.61
C ASN A 127 -8.54 -28.13 -3.88
N GLU A 128 -7.80 -28.55 -4.91
CA GLU A 128 -8.35 -29.15 -6.14
C GLU A 128 -8.71 -30.63 -5.98
N LEU A 129 -8.06 -31.36 -5.05
CA LEU A 129 -8.33 -32.79 -4.80
C LEU A 129 -9.53 -33.05 -3.85
N ASN A 130 -10.08 -32.01 -3.23
CA ASN A 130 -11.19 -32.11 -2.26
C ASN A 130 -12.52 -31.52 -2.77
N GLN A 131 -12.67 -31.31 -4.08
CA GLN A 131 -13.95 -30.92 -4.66
C GLN A 131 -14.91 -32.12 -4.64
N PRO A 132 -16.11 -32.03 -4.01
CA PRO A 132 -17.08 -33.13 -4.05
C PRO A 132 -17.56 -33.30 -5.50
N THR A 133 -17.26 -34.43 -6.11
CA THR A 133 -17.81 -34.81 -7.41
C THR A 133 -19.32 -34.99 -7.27
N LEU A 134 -20.10 -34.13 -7.94
CA LEU A 134 -21.53 -34.32 -8.09
C LEU A 134 -21.77 -35.54 -9.00
N THR A 135 -22.03 -36.71 -8.41
CA THR A 135 -22.62 -37.84 -9.12
C THR A 135 -24.10 -37.59 -9.33
N THR A 136 -24.52 -37.53 -10.60
CA THR A 136 -25.92 -37.62 -11.04
C THR A 136 -26.34 -39.07 -11.13
#